data_AF-A0AA40BMZ9-F1
#
_entry.id   AF-A0AA40BMZ9-F1
#
_cell.length_a   1.000
_cell.length_b   1.000
_cell.length_c   1.000
_cell.angle_alpha   90.00
_cell.angle_beta   90.00
_cell.angle_gamma   90.00
#
_symmetry.space_group_name_H-M   'P 1'
#
loop_
_entity.id
_entity.type
_entity.pdbx_description
1 polymer ?
#
loop_
_entity_poly.entity_id
_entity_poly.type
_entity_poly.pdbx_seq_one_letter_code
_entity_poly.pdbx_strand_id
1 'polypeptide(L)'
;MDISRHGTFCQLCGCLVCGTGVGCFLSGTEIKEKVSLLQTPGTSTATDGIIYSLPTVNKNNMKGHSSNIASKGKSQVKGAYSWLKSWMKELFRVTIDAQLVLAFSYALNFGLESKCNLSAYHYNFAVDTIILSLSCLTLSVYVLDDFWRSKWIGWLRTIASLIIFAFLCRYLYYQMERNTSPELMFLQKPSRSDSSLLLPMACFLDPDLDPFTALTSEQSNAIGGPGPKVTPALVFCYILALGYVGAHVQKLWYRKRTKRRQPVLLTTIFVAFCSIPCFLSYAHLTILRDWVDESGWMEVAKGGGSPEQEIRSIGQIMPIATIFWILAISFDTGKLTRQGMGNQQANQQAGRK
;
A
#
# COMPACT_ATOMS: atom_id res chain seq x y z
N MET A 1 -5.10 -15.16 36.89
CA MET A 1 -5.08 -13.71 36.66
C MET A 1 -6.37 -13.36 35.95
N ASP A 2 -7.40 -12.96 36.71
CA ASP A 2 -8.64 -12.43 36.15
C ASP A 2 -8.40 -10.98 35.74
N ILE A 3 -8.13 -10.76 34.46
CA ILE A 3 -8.12 -9.41 33.87
C ILE A 3 -9.58 -9.01 33.72
N SER A 4 -10.09 -8.31 34.73
CA SER A 4 -11.44 -7.77 34.77
C SER A 4 -11.72 -6.90 33.54
N ARG A 5 -12.81 -7.26 32.84
CA ARG A 5 -13.35 -6.63 31.65
C ARG A 5 -13.80 -5.19 31.90
N HIS A 6 -12.89 -4.24 31.77
CA HIS A 6 -13.23 -2.84 31.47
C HIS A 6 -12.25 -2.28 30.44
N GLY A 7 -12.21 -2.89 29.26
CA GLY A 7 -11.62 -2.27 28.07
C GLY A 7 -12.73 -1.58 27.27
N THR A 8 -12.87 -0.28 27.43
CA THR A 8 -13.51 0.55 26.40
C THR A 8 -12.73 0.34 25.10
N PHE A 9 -13.32 -0.37 24.16
CA PHE A 9 -12.75 -0.64 22.84
C PHE A 9 -12.56 0.70 22.14
N CYS A 10 -11.31 1.15 22.04
CA CYS A 10 -10.96 2.39 21.36
C CYS A 10 -11.07 2.12 19.85
N GLN A 11 -12.19 2.54 19.29
CA GLN A 11 -12.44 2.52 17.85
C GLN A 11 -11.54 3.60 17.22
N LEU A 12 -10.29 3.23 16.93
CA LEU A 12 -9.29 4.04 16.22
C LEU A 12 -9.70 4.21 14.74
N CYS A 13 -10.77 4.97 14.51
CA CYS A 13 -10.95 5.68 13.26
C CYS A 13 -10.02 6.90 13.31
N GLY A 14 -8.96 6.89 12.50
CA GLY A 14 -8.13 8.05 12.25
C GLY A 14 -8.94 9.18 11.62
N CYS A 15 -9.61 9.99 12.44
CA CYS A 15 -10.12 11.29 12.03
C CYS A 15 -8.98 12.31 12.06
N LEU A 16 -8.35 12.51 10.91
CA LEU A 16 -7.47 13.65 10.70
C LEU A 16 -8.31 14.93 10.68
N VAL A 17 -8.29 15.70 11.76
CA VAL A 17 -8.79 17.08 11.76
C VAL A 17 -7.80 17.93 10.98
N CYS A 18 -8.02 18.05 9.67
CA CYS A 18 -7.39 19.08 8.85
C CYS A 18 -8.40 20.22 8.67
N GLY A 19 -8.16 21.32 9.39
CA GLY A 19 -8.90 22.56 9.22
C GLY A 19 -8.65 23.13 7.82
N THR A 20 -9.53 22.79 6.87
CA THR A 20 -10.12 23.62 5.80
C THR A 20 -10.76 22.68 4.79
N GLY A 21 -12.08 22.82 4.62
CA GLY A 21 -13.00 21.79 4.15
C GLY A 21 -12.68 21.07 2.84
N VAL A 22 -12.84 19.73 2.87
CA VAL A 22 -13.35 18.89 1.77
C VAL A 22 -14.12 17.72 2.44
N GLY A 23 -15.26 17.34 1.84
CA GLY A 23 -16.37 16.62 2.48
C GLY A 23 -16.09 15.23 3.07
N CYS A 24 -16.82 14.95 4.17
CA CYS A 24 -16.96 13.63 4.77
C CYS A 24 -17.87 12.73 3.94
N PHE A 25 -17.41 11.51 3.61
CA PHE A 25 -18.27 10.39 3.26
C PHE A 25 -18.55 9.61 4.55
N LEU A 26 -19.70 9.85 5.17
CA LEU A 26 -20.20 9.05 6.30
C LEU A 26 -20.86 7.80 5.74
N SER A 27 -20.28 6.62 6.02
CA SER A 27 -20.97 5.35 5.94
C SER A 27 -21.61 5.09 7.30
N GLY A 28 -22.93 5.08 7.35
CA GLY A 28 -23.71 5.05 8.58
C GLY A 28 -23.83 3.67 9.22
N THR A 29 -24.05 3.70 10.54
CA THR A 29 -24.89 2.74 11.27
C THR A 29 -25.61 3.46 12.42
N GLU A 30 -26.94 3.36 12.38
CA GLU A 30 -27.96 3.41 13.43
C GLU A 30 -27.91 4.50 14.53
N ILE A 31 -28.70 5.56 14.32
CA ILE A 31 -29.42 6.25 15.40
C ILE A 31 -30.90 5.85 15.30
N LYS A 32 -31.37 5.07 16.28
CA LYS A 32 -32.79 4.85 16.51
C LYS A 32 -33.39 6.07 17.21
N GLU A 33 -34.51 6.51 16.64
CA GLU A 33 -35.69 7.01 17.35
C GLU A 33 -35.64 8.45 17.91
N LYS A 34 -36.09 9.41 17.08
CA LYS A 34 -37.27 10.24 17.42
C LYS A 34 -37.86 10.86 16.15
N VAL A 35 -38.97 10.28 15.73
CA VAL A 35 -39.92 10.84 14.76
C VAL A 35 -40.73 11.93 15.45
N SER A 36 -40.80 13.14 14.87
CA SER A 36 -42.01 13.97 14.78
C SER A 36 -41.74 15.32 14.10
N LEU A 37 -42.53 15.60 13.07
CA LEU A 37 -42.98 16.93 12.59
C LEU A 37 -41.98 17.83 11.86
N LEU A 38 -41.99 17.80 10.53
CA LEU A 38 -42.52 18.92 9.74
C LEU A 38 -42.70 18.52 8.27
N GLN A 39 -43.95 18.58 7.83
CA GLN A 39 -44.41 18.46 6.45
C GLN A 39 -44.42 19.84 5.78
N THR A 40 -44.57 19.81 4.46
CA THR A 40 -44.99 20.87 3.52
C THR A 40 -43.87 21.46 2.61
N PRO A 41 -44.21 22.03 1.42
CA PRO A 41 -43.98 21.35 0.14
C PRO A 41 -43.34 22.27 -0.93
N GLY A 42 -43.16 21.75 -2.16
CA GLY A 42 -43.01 22.57 -3.37
C GLY A 42 -41.76 22.23 -4.19
N THR A 43 -41.94 21.66 -5.39
CA THR A 43 -41.77 22.33 -6.71
C THR A 43 -40.30 22.68 -7.02
N SER A 44 -39.68 22.37 -8.16
CA SER A 44 -40.15 22.01 -9.50
C SER A 44 -38.91 21.72 -10.39
N THR A 45 -39.05 20.75 -11.30
CA THR A 45 -38.52 20.68 -12.68
C THR A 45 -37.29 21.53 -13.09
N ALA A 46 -36.24 20.85 -13.55
CA ALA A 46 -35.51 21.22 -14.77
C ALA A 46 -34.68 20.02 -15.28
N THR A 47 -35.23 19.32 -16.26
CA THR A 47 -34.55 18.32 -17.10
C THR A 47 -33.91 19.03 -18.29
N ASP A 48 -32.59 19.18 -18.30
CA ASP A 48 -31.85 19.58 -19.49
C ASP A 48 -31.40 18.34 -20.27
N GLY A 49 -32.02 18.16 -21.42
CA GLY A 49 -31.72 17.10 -22.38
C GLY A 49 -30.46 17.41 -23.18
N ILE A 50 -29.50 16.49 -23.12
CA ILE A 50 -28.37 16.44 -24.05
C ILE A 50 -28.83 15.73 -25.33
N ILE A 51 -29.05 16.51 -26.38
CA ILE A 51 -29.35 16.02 -27.74
C ILE A 51 -28.04 15.48 -28.35
N TYR A 52 -27.95 14.17 -28.52
CA TYR A 52 -26.94 13.55 -29.37
C TYR A 52 -27.43 13.57 -30.82
N SER A 53 -26.84 14.44 -31.65
CA SER A 53 -27.04 14.44 -33.10
C SER A 53 -26.41 13.19 -33.73
N LEU A 54 -27.23 12.29 -34.27
CA LEU A 54 -26.79 11.15 -35.08
C LEU A 54 -26.27 11.63 -36.46
N PRO A 55 -25.14 11.10 -36.95
CA PRO A 55 -24.70 11.36 -38.32
C PRO A 55 -25.55 10.57 -39.31
N THR A 56 -26.22 11.28 -40.23
CA THR A 56 -26.89 10.71 -41.39
C THR A 56 -25.86 10.13 -42.36
N VAL A 57 -25.84 8.79 -42.49
CA VAL A 57 -24.98 8.06 -43.41
C VAL A 57 -25.55 8.16 -44.83
N ASN A 58 -24.85 8.90 -45.68
CA ASN A 58 -25.11 8.99 -47.12
C ASN A 58 -24.77 7.64 -47.79
N LYS A 59 -25.81 6.87 -48.13
CA LYS A 59 -25.73 5.62 -48.90
C LYS A 59 -25.84 5.94 -50.39
N ASN A 60 -24.76 6.30 -51.06
CA ASN A 60 -24.70 6.30 -52.53
C ASN A 60 -23.24 6.30 -53.03
N ASN A 61 -22.49 5.22 -52.77
CA ASN A 61 -21.36 4.80 -53.61
C ASN A 61 -20.84 3.41 -53.18
N MET A 62 -21.47 2.34 -53.67
CA MET A 62 -20.93 0.98 -53.58
C MET A 62 -20.58 0.50 -54.98
N LYS A 63 -19.32 0.69 -55.38
CA LYS A 63 -18.64 -0.20 -56.34
C LYS A 63 -17.13 -0.11 -56.13
N GLY A 64 -16.60 -1.14 -55.47
CA GLY A 64 -15.17 -1.48 -55.45
C GLY A 64 -14.36 -0.91 -54.31
N HIS A 65 -14.38 -1.51 -53.12
CA HIS A 65 -13.29 -1.43 -52.12
C HIS A 65 -13.42 -2.57 -51.08
N SER A 66 -13.03 -3.79 -51.47
CA SER A 66 -13.12 -5.00 -50.64
C SER A 66 -11.92 -5.20 -49.67
N SER A 67 -11.02 -4.22 -49.54
CA SER A 67 -9.81 -4.34 -48.71
C SER A 67 -9.84 -3.55 -47.39
N ASN A 68 -10.90 -2.79 -47.10
CA ASN A 68 -10.91 -1.82 -45.98
C ASN A 68 -11.63 -2.27 -44.69
N ILE A 69 -12.20 -3.48 -44.62
CA ILE A 69 -12.94 -3.93 -43.42
C ILE A 69 -12.00 -4.43 -42.32
N ALA A 70 -10.83 -4.99 -42.66
CA ALA A 70 -9.87 -5.49 -41.69
C ALA A 70 -9.10 -4.40 -40.90
N SER A 71 -9.12 -3.14 -41.37
CA SER A 71 -8.39 -2.03 -40.71
C SER A 71 -9.18 -1.37 -39.57
N LYS A 72 -10.53 -1.38 -39.63
CA LYS A 72 -11.39 -0.76 -38.61
C LYS A 72 -11.33 -1.45 -37.25
N GLY A 73 -11.24 -2.78 -37.21
CA GLY A 73 -11.15 -3.54 -35.94
C GLY A 73 -9.84 -3.29 -35.17
N LYS A 74 -8.72 -3.09 -35.87
CA LYS A 74 -7.42 -2.82 -35.23
C LYS A 74 -7.32 -1.43 -34.59
N SER A 75 -8.15 -0.48 -35.05
CA SER A 75 -8.21 0.88 -34.50
C SER A 75 -8.88 0.90 -33.11
N GLN A 76 -10.02 0.22 -32.94
CA GLN A 76 -10.74 0.23 -31.67
C GLN A 76 -10.00 -0.48 -30.53
N VAL A 77 -9.34 -1.61 -30.81
CA VAL A 77 -8.57 -2.35 -29.79
C VAL A 77 -7.41 -1.51 -29.24
N LYS A 78 -6.76 -0.70 -30.08
CA LYS A 78 -5.68 0.20 -29.64
C LYS A 78 -6.20 1.32 -28.72
N GLY A 79 -7.40 1.85 -29.01
CA GLY A 79 -8.03 2.88 -28.18
C GLY A 79 -8.33 2.39 -26.77
N ALA A 80 -8.97 1.21 -26.65
CA ALA A 80 -9.35 0.63 -25.36
C ALA A 80 -8.13 0.35 -24.46
N TYR A 81 -7.06 -0.23 -25.02
CA TYR A 81 -5.84 -0.51 -24.27
C TYR A 81 -5.11 0.76 -23.81
N SER A 82 -5.01 1.77 -24.68
CA SER A 82 -4.40 3.06 -24.32
C SER A 82 -5.17 3.75 -23.18
N TRP A 83 -6.50 3.73 -23.26
CA TRP A 83 -7.37 4.26 -22.20
C TRP A 83 -7.18 3.51 -20.87
N LEU A 84 -7.22 2.17 -20.90
CA LEU A 84 -7.03 1.34 -19.70
C LEU A 84 -5.66 1.59 -19.06
N LYS A 85 -4.60 1.69 -19.86
CA LYS A 85 -3.24 2.00 -19.38
C LYS A 85 -3.16 3.36 -18.69
N SER A 86 -3.81 4.38 -19.25
CA SER A 86 -3.87 5.70 -18.64
C SER A 86 -4.59 5.64 -17.29
N TRP A 87 -5.74 4.96 -17.25
CA TRP A 87 -6.54 4.82 -16.03
C TRP A 87 -5.79 4.06 -14.93
N MET A 88 -5.13 2.93 -15.26
CA MET A 88 -4.31 2.17 -14.30
C MET A 88 -3.17 3.02 -13.72
N LYS A 89 -2.52 3.86 -14.53
CA LYS A 89 -1.48 4.77 -14.04
C LYS A 89 -2.02 5.78 -13.03
N GLU A 90 -3.23 6.31 -13.25
CA GLU A 90 -3.86 7.24 -12.30
C GLU A 90 -4.28 6.55 -11.01
N LEU A 91 -4.91 5.37 -11.09
CA LEU A 91 -5.22 4.59 -9.90
C LEU A 91 -3.98 4.26 -9.08
N PHE A 92 -2.91 3.81 -9.74
CA PHE A 92 -1.66 3.51 -9.07
C PHE A 92 -1.09 4.74 -8.35
N ARG A 93 -1.16 5.93 -8.95
CA ARG A 93 -0.79 7.19 -8.30
C ARG A 93 -1.60 7.47 -7.03
N VAL A 94 -2.92 7.33 -7.10
CA VAL A 94 -3.80 7.53 -5.95
C VAL A 94 -3.49 6.54 -4.84
N THR A 95 -3.27 5.27 -5.18
CA THR A 95 -2.90 4.23 -4.22
C THR A 95 -1.58 4.55 -3.52
N ILE A 96 -0.57 5.03 -4.23
CA ILE A 96 0.71 5.43 -3.62
C ILE A 96 0.52 6.59 -2.63
N ASP A 97 -0.30 7.58 -2.97
CA ASP A 97 -0.58 8.71 -2.08
C ASP A 97 -1.31 8.24 -0.82
N ALA A 98 -2.28 7.31 -0.97
CA ALA A 98 -2.96 6.70 0.16
C ALA A 98 -2.01 5.88 1.05
N GLN A 99 -1.10 5.11 0.46
CA GLN A 99 -0.07 4.34 1.18
C GLN A 99 0.90 5.27 1.92
N LEU A 100 1.26 6.41 1.34
CA LEU A 100 2.11 7.41 1.98
C LEU A 100 1.43 8.02 3.20
N VAL A 101 0.15 8.39 3.09
CA VAL A 101 -0.64 8.92 4.21
C VAL A 101 -0.83 7.87 5.30
N LEU A 102 -1.09 6.62 4.92
CA LEU A 102 -1.23 5.50 5.85
C LEU A 102 0.07 5.27 6.64
N ALA A 103 1.20 5.17 5.94
CA ALA A 103 2.51 5.01 6.56
C ALA A 103 2.87 6.18 7.48
N PHE A 104 2.56 7.41 7.06
CA PHE A 104 2.75 8.59 7.88
C PHE A 104 1.89 8.57 9.14
N SER A 105 0.63 8.13 9.03
CA SER A 105 -0.30 8.04 10.16
C SER A 105 0.18 7.02 11.18
N TYR A 106 0.62 5.83 10.75
CA TYR A 106 1.21 4.85 11.66
C TYR A 106 2.51 5.34 12.30
N ALA A 107 3.38 6.02 11.53
CA ALA A 107 4.61 6.61 12.05
C ALA A 107 4.32 7.67 13.13
N LEU A 108 3.32 8.54 12.91
CA LEU A 108 2.87 9.49 13.91
C LEU A 108 2.27 8.78 15.13
N ASN A 109 1.46 7.73 14.91
CA ASN A 109 0.87 6.98 16.01
C ASN A 109 1.95 6.37 16.93
N PHE A 110 3.01 5.81 16.34
CA PHE A 110 4.17 5.33 17.10
C PHE A 110 4.96 6.44 17.79
N GLY A 111 4.97 7.64 17.22
CA GLY A 111 5.67 8.79 17.81
C GLY A 111 4.90 9.49 18.93
N LEU A 112 3.56 9.50 18.86
CA LEU A 112 2.68 10.29 19.73
C LEU A 112 1.95 9.45 20.78
N GLU A 113 1.54 8.24 20.46
CA GLU A 113 0.68 7.45 21.33
C GLU A 113 1.49 6.76 22.43
N SER A 114 0.89 6.66 23.62
CA SER A 114 1.52 6.11 24.82
C SER A 114 1.96 4.67 24.56
N LYS A 115 3.27 4.51 24.37
CA LYS A 115 4.06 3.27 24.35
C LYS A 115 3.37 2.06 24.99
N CYS A 116 2.81 2.21 26.18
CA CYS A 116 2.21 1.12 26.94
C CYS A 116 0.78 0.67 26.56
N ASN A 117 0.07 1.31 25.62
CA ASN A 117 -1.30 0.89 25.25
C ASN A 117 -1.35 0.00 24.00
N LEU A 118 -0.26 -0.07 23.24
CA LEU A 118 -0.22 -0.83 22.00
C LEU A 118 0.23 -2.28 22.27
N SER A 119 -0.59 -3.27 21.92
CA SER A 119 -0.20 -4.68 22.04
C SER A 119 0.89 -5.06 21.03
N ALA A 120 1.63 -6.14 21.31
CA ALA A 120 2.67 -6.65 20.41
C ALA A 120 2.13 -7.02 19.02
N TYR A 121 0.90 -7.54 18.97
CA TYR A 121 0.19 -7.77 17.72
C TYR A 121 0.04 -6.48 16.89
N HIS A 122 -0.55 -5.42 17.46
CA HIS A 122 -0.79 -4.17 16.74
C HIS A 122 0.52 -3.47 16.36
N TYR A 123 1.54 -3.62 17.21
CA TYR A 123 2.88 -3.14 16.93
C TYR A 123 3.45 -3.80 15.66
N ASN A 124 3.55 -5.13 15.64
CA ASN A 124 4.10 -5.87 14.50
C ASN A 124 3.26 -5.63 13.23
N PHE A 125 1.93 -5.62 13.37
CA PHE A 125 1.01 -5.32 12.28
C PHE A 125 1.27 -3.93 11.68
N ALA A 126 1.44 -2.91 12.51
CA ALA A 126 1.69 -1.55 12.05
C ALA A 126 3.08 -1.40 11.42
N VAL A 127 4.13 -2.01 11.98
CA VAL A 127 5.48 -2.00 11.39
C VAL A 127 5.48 -2.64 10.01
N ASP A 128 4.90 -3.83 9.86
CA ASP A 128 4.81 -4.50 8.55
C ASP A 128 3.98 -3.71 7.56
N THR A 129 2.90 -3.07 8.03
CA THR A 129 2.09 -2.20 7.17
C THR A 129 2.92 -1.02 6.67
N ILE A 130 3.73 -0.37 7.52
CA ILE A 130 4.64 0.69 7.07
C ILE A 130 5.66 0.16 6.06
N ILE A 131 6.30 -0.99 6.32
CA ILE A 131 7.30 -1.59 5.41
C ILE A 131 6.67 -1.92 4.05
N LEU A 132 5.44 -2.42 4.06
CA LEU A 132 4.66 -2.72 2.88
C LEU A 132 4.35 -1.44 2.09
N SER A 133 3.93 -0.37 2.75
CA SER A 133 3.72 0.95 2.14
C SER A 133 5.03 1.52 1.56
N LEU A 134 6.16 1.42 2.28
CA LEU A 134 7.48 1.87 1.83
C LEU A 134 8.01 1.05 0.65
N SER A 135 7.71 -0.25 0.60
CA SER A 135 8.00 -1.11 -0.54
C SER A 135 7.24 -0.65 -1.77
N CYS A 136 5.93 -0.39 -1.61
CA CYS A 136 5.07 0.13 -2.66
C CYS A 136 5.55 1.49 -3.18
N LEU A 137 5.93 2.40 -2.27
CA LEU A 137 6.52 3.70 -2.59
C LEU A 137 7.81 3.53 -3.42
N THR A 138 8.72 2.65 -2.97
CA THR A 138 9.99 2.39 -3.67
C THR A 138 9.77 1.83 -5.07
N LEU A 139 8.92 0.80 -5.19
CA LEU A 139 8.57 0.18 -6.47
C LEU A 139 7.88 1.18 -7.40
N SER A 140 7.07 2.10 -6.86
CA SER A 140 6.44 3.13 -7.67
C SER A 140 7.42 4.10 -8.31
N VAL A 141 8.51 4.46 -7.60
CA VAL A 141 9.57 5.31 -8.15
C VAL A 141 10.28 4.58 -9.28
N TYR A 142 10.34 3.25 -9.31
CA TYR A 142 10.86 2.51 -10.46
C TYR A 142 9.87 2.49 -11.63
N VAL A 143 8.63 2.09 -11.34
CA VAL A 143 7.63 1.75 -12.36
C VAL A 143 7.03 2.98 -13.05
N LEU A 144 6.84 4.09 -12.33
CA LEU A 144 6.16 5.28 -12.88
C LEU A 144 7.15 6.25 -13.53
N ASP A 145 7.36 6.19 -14.84
CA ASP A 145 8.16 7.17 -15.59
C ASP A 145 7.79 8.63 -15.24
N ASP A 146 6.50 8.87 -15.05
CA ASP A 146 5.90 10.17 -14.75
C ASP A 146 5.84 10.52 -13.25
N PHE A 147 6.62 9.85 -12.38
CA PHE A 147 6.64 10.14 -10.94
C PHE A 147 6.91 11.63 -10.65
N TRP A 148 7.80 12.25 -11.44
CA TRP A 148 8.18 13.66 -11.34
C TRP A 148 7.42 14.57 -12.32
N ARG A 149 6.25 14.15 -12.82
CA ARG A 149 5.46 14.93 -13.79
C ARG A 149 5.12 16.33 -13.26
N SER A 150 4.65 16.41 -12.01
CA SER A 150 4.57 17.66 -11.27
C SER A 150 5.75 17.74 -10.30
N LYS A 151 6.62 18.74 -10.49
CA LYS A 151 7.82 18.92 -9.65
C LYS A 151 7.45 19.09 -8.17
N TRP A 152 6.41 19.88 -7.88
CA TRP A 152 5.95 20.16 -6.52
C TRP A 152 5.42 18.91 -5.81
N ILE A 153 4.54 18.17 -6.48
CA ILE A 153 3.97 16.93 -5.90
C ILE A 153 5.07 15.88 -5.74
N GLY A 154 5.97 15.74 -6.71
CA GLY A 154 7.12 14.86 -6.62
C GLY A 154 8.01 15.18 -5.42
N TRP A 155 8.34 16.46 -5.20
CA TRP A 155 9.10 16.91 -4.03
C TRP A 155 8.39 16.62 -2.72
N LEU A 156 7.10 16.95 -2.62
CA LEU A 156 6.31 16.68 -1.41
C LEU A 156 6.33 15.19 -1.06
N ARG A 157 6.06 14.31 -2.03
CA ARG A 157 6.10 12.85 -1.84
C ARG A 157 7.47 12.38 -1.41
N THR A 158 8.53 12.87 -2.05
CA THR A 158 9.91 12.48 -1.72
C THR A 158 10.30 12.93 -0.33
N ILE A 159 10.01 14.18 0.06
CA ILE A 159 10.31 14.68 1.41
C ILE A 159 9.54 13.87 2.45
N ALA A 160 8.24 13.66 2.27
CA ALA A 160 7.42 12.86 3.19
C ALA A 160 7.94 11.42 3.30
N SER A 161 8.27 10.77 2.17
CA SER A 161 8.83 9.42 2.18
C SER A 161 10.17 9.36 2.92
N LEU A 162 11.06 10.34 2.70
CA LEU A 162 12.35 10.41 3.40
C LEU A 162 12.18 10.60 4.91
N ILE A 163 11.20 11.40 5.35
CA ILE A 163 10.88 11.57 6.76
C ILE A 163 10.42 10.24 7.36
N ILE A 164 9.54 9.50 6.69
CA ILE A 164 9.04 8.20 7.16
C ILE A 164 10.19 7.17 7.20
N PHE A 165 11.03 7.11 6.17
CA PHE A 165 12.21 6.23 6.17
C PHE A 165 13.18 6.56 7.32
N ALA A 166 13.49 7.85 7.52
CA ALA A 166 14.38 8.28 8.59
C ALA A 166 13.81 7.95 9.96
N PHE A 167 12.50 8.22 10.17
CA PHE A 167 11.81 7.87 11.40
C PHE A 167 11.83 6.36 11.65
N LEU A 168 11.37 5.55 10.69
CA LEU A 168 11.27 4.10 10.87
C LEU A 168 12.64 3.46 11.08
N CYS A 169 13.64 3.79 10.26
CA CYS A 169 14.97 3.20 10.41
C CYS A 169 15.63 3.66 11.72
N ARG A 170 15.44 4.91 12.16
CA ARG A 170 15.92 5.38 13.48
C ARG A 170 15.21 4.67 14.62
N TYR A 171 13.90 4.47 14.48
CA TYR A 171 13.05 3.81 15.47
C TYR A 171 13.43 2.33 15.63
N LEU A 172 13.54 1.58 14.53
CA LEU A 172 13.96 0.18 14.53
C LEU A 172 15.41 0.02 15.01
N TYR A 173 16.31 0.95 14.64
CA TYR A 173 17.68 0.96 15.17
C TYR A 173 17.72 1.20 16.68
N TYR A 174 16.87 2.09 17.20
CA TYR A 174 16.77 2.32 18.64
C TYR A 174 16.31 1.06 19.39
N GLN A 175 15.32 0.33 18.85
CA GLN A 175 14.89 -0.95 19.43
C GLN A 175 15.98 -2.02 19.39
N MET A 176 16.71 -2.08 18.28
CA MET A 176 17.84 -2.98 18.11
C MET A 176 18.92 -2.73 19.18
N GLU A 177 19.30 -1.47 19.41
CA GLU A 177 20.31 -1.10 20.41
C GLU A 177 19.87 -1.47 21.83
N ARG A 178 18.58 -1.45 22.10
CA ARG A 178 18.00 -1.86 23.39
C ARG A 178 17.81 -3.38 23.51
N ASN A 179 18.18 -4.19 22.50
CA ASN A 179 17.94 -5.64 22.40
C ASN A 179 16.46 -6.03 22.54
N THR A 180 15.55 -5.13 22.19
CA THR A 180 14.12 -5.36 22.30
C THR A 180 13.57 -5.65 20.91
N SER A 181 13.52 -6.93 20.52
CA SER A 181 13.12 -7.36 19.17
C SER A 181 11.89 -8.28 19.21
N PRO A 182 10.67 -7.75 19.36
CA PRO A 182 9.44 -8.55 19.28
C PRO A 182 9.26 -9.23 17.92
N GLU A 183 9.96 -8.72 16.92
CA GLU A 183 9.93 -9.18 15.55
C GLU A 183 10.52 -10.59 15.37
N LEU A 184 11.18 -11.19 16.38
CA LEU A 184 11.67 -12.56 16.23
C LEU A 184 10.56 -13.58 15.95
N MET A 185 9.30 -13.21 16.19
CA MET A 185 8.13 -14.01 15.83
C MET A 185 7.90 -14.17 14.32
N PHE A 186 8.64 -13.46 13.45
CA PHE A 186 8.58 -13.67 11.99
C PHE A 186 8.73 -15.14 11.55
N LEU A 187 9.33 -16.00 12.39
CA LEU A 187 9.66 -17.38 12.04
C LEU A 187 8.82 -18.46 12.74
N GLN A 188 8.11 -18.13 13.82
CA GLN A 188 7.42 -19.15 14.63
C GLN A 188 5.94 -18.81 14.73
N LYS A 189 5.08 -19.68 14.19
CA LYS A 189 3.63 -19.60 14.39
C LYS A 189 3.39 -19.62 15.91
N PRO A 190 2.80 -18.55 16.50
CA PRO A 190 2.65 -18.52 17.94
C PRO A 190 1.68 -19.62 18.37
N SER A 191 1.91 -20.19 19.56
CA SER A 191 0.98 -21.20 20.08
C SER A 191 -0.39 -20.56 20.31
N ARG A 192 -1.46 -21.35 20.16
CA ARG A 192 -2.83 -20.88 20.38
C ARG A 192 -3.06 -20.38 21.82
N SER A 193 -2.35 -20.97 22.78
CA SER A 193 -2.44 -20.63 24.20
C SER A 193 -1.56 -19.45 24.62
N ASP A 194 -0.78 -18.87 23.69
CA ASP A 194 0.21 -17.85 24.01
C ASP A 194 -0.43 -16.46 24.01
N SER A 195 -0.80 -15.94 25.19
CA SER A 195 -1.37 -14.59 25.30
C SER A 195 -0.31 -13.49 25.12
N SER A 196 0.97 -13.86 25.01
CA SER A 196 2.13 -12.96 24.92
C SER A 196 2.00 -11.89 23.84
N LEU A 197 1.41 -12.22 22.69
CA LEU A 197 1.20 -11.27 21.58
C LEU A 197 0.18 -10.16 21.90
N LEU A 198 -0.68 -10.35 22.90
CA LEU A 198 -1.69 -9.38 23.30
C LEU A 198 -1.22 -8.46 24.42
N LEU A 199 -0.07 -8.76 25.02
CA LEU A 199 0.49 -7.89 26.05
C LEU A 199 0.95 -6.55 25.47
N PRO A 200 0.87 -5.46 26.26
CA PRO A 200 1.27 -4.12 25.85
C PRO A 200 2.78 -4.06 25.58
N MET A 201 3.16 -4.03 24.31
CA MET A 201 4.55 -4.26 23.90
C MET A 201 5.50 -3.18 24.39
N ALA A 202 5.11 -1.92 24.28
CA ALA A 202 6.08 -0.84 24.50
C ALA A 202 6.27 -0.46 25.97
N CYS A 203 5.55 -1.12 26.89
CA CYS A 203 5.95 -1.20 28.30
C CYS A 203 7.14 -2.16 28.50
N PHE A 204 7.33 -3.15 27.62
CA PHE A 204 8.48 -4.07 27.68
C PHE A 204 9.66 -3.65 26.81
N LEU A 205 9.44 -2.77 25.83
CA LEU A 205 10.49 -2.24 24.95
C LEU A 205 11.30 -1.09 25.58
N ASP A 206 10.74 -0.41 26.59
CA ASP A 206 11.36 0.80 27.15
C ASP A 206 11.87 0.53 28.57
N PRO A 207 13.20 0.41 28.78
CA PRO A 207 13.76 0.14 30.09
C PRO A 207 13.53 1.28 31.09
N ASP A 208 13.17 2.48 30.61
CA ASP A 208 12.86 3.62 31.46
C ASP A 208 11.41 3.57 31.97
N LEU A 209 10.55 2.72 31.39
CA LEU A 209 9.15 2.46 31.79
C LEU A 209 9.02 1.16 32.62
N ASP A 210 10.11 0.73 33.27
CA ASP A 210 10.23 -0.48 34.09
C ASP A 210 9.80 -0.38 35.58
N PRO A 211 8.97 0.57 36.09
CA PRO A 211 8.52 0.47 37.47
C PRO A 211 7.42 -0.60 37.67
N PHE A 212 6.95 -1.27 36.60
CA PHE A 212 5.96 -2.34 36.70
C PHE A 212 6.45 -3.63 35.99
N THR A 213 6.88 -4.57 36.83
CA THR A 213 7.12 -6.02 36.58
C THR A 213 8.39 -6.43 35.81
N ALA A 214 9.39 -6.87 36.59
CA ALA A 214 10.35 -7.88 36.16
C ALA A 214 9.60 -9.14 35.70
N LEU A 215 9.33 -9.24 34.40
CA LEU A 215 8.86 -10.48 33.79
C LEU A 215 9.81 -11.62 34.15
N THR A 216 9.28 -12.82 34.33
CA THR A 216 10.15 -14.00 34.43
C THR A 216 10.95 -14.13 33.13
N SER A 217 12.15 -14.73 33.19
CA SER A 217 12.96 -14.98 31.99
C SER A 217 12.19 -15.75 30.90
N GLU A 218 11.27 -16.63 31.29
CA GLU A 218 10.37 -17.33 30.37
C GLU A 218 9.41 -16.38 29.66
N GLN A 219 8.74 -15.48 30.37
CA GLN A 219 7.83 -14.51 29.75
C GLN A 219 8.59 -13.50 28.89
N SER A 220 9.76 -13.07 29.35
CA SER A 220 10.68 -12.22 28.59
C SER A 220 11.11 -12.90 27.27
N ASN A 221 11.49 -14.17 27.33
CA ASN A 221 11.83 -14.95 26.13
C ASN A 221 10.63 -15.17 25.21
N ALA A 222 9.41 -15.33 25.76
CA ALA A 222 8.19 -15.49 24.98
C ALA A 222 7.81 -14.22 24.19
N ILE A 223 8.09 -13.03 24.73
CA ILE A 223 7.87 -11.75 24.02
C ILE A 223 9.05 -11.30 23.15
N GLY A 224 10.07 -12.15 22.98
CA GLY A 224 11.20 -11.94 22.06
C GLY A 224 12.58 -12.10 22.67
N GLY A 225 12.70 -12.05 24.01
CA GLY A 225 13.95 -12.22 24.74
C GLY A 225 15.09 -11.30 24.28
N PRO A 226 16.35 -11.59 24.67
CA PRO A 226 17.52 -11.01 24.02
C PRO A 226 17.60 -11.53 22.58
N GLY A 227 16.93 -10.83 21.68
CA GLY A 227 16.90 -11.15 20.26
C GLY A 227 18.26 -11.00 19.58
N PRO A 228 18.39 -11.48 18.33
CA PRO A 228 19.55 -11.20 17.50
C PRO A 228 19.71 -9.68 17.39
N LYS A 229 20.96 -9.23 17.35
CA LYS A 229 21.31 -7.81 17.24
C LYS A 229 20.81 -7.14 15.96
N VAL A 230 20.14 -7.83 15.05
CA VAL A 230 19.65 -7.26 13.80
C VAL A 230 18.27 -7.85 13.50
N THR A 231 17.25 -7.01 13.48
CA THR A 231 15.88 -7.44 13.16
C THR A 231 15.65 -7.47 11.65
N PRO A 232 14.84 -8.39 11.12
CA PRO A 232 14.50 -8.42 9.70
C PRO A 232 13.87 -7.12 9.20
N ALA A 233 13.00 -6.47 10.00
CA ALA A 233 12.40 -5.20 9.61
C ALA A 233 13.44 -4.09 9.42
N LEU A 234 14.47 -4.05 10.27
CA LEU A 234 15.55 -3.06 10.13
C LEU A 234 16.30 -3.28 8.81
N VAL A 235 16.62 -4.54 8.49
CA VAL A 235 17.26 -4.91 7.22
C VAL A 235 16.37 -4.52 6.03
N PHE A 236 15.08 -4.80 6.11
CA PHE A 236 14.11 -4.40 5.09
C PHE A 236 14.02 -2.87 4.95
N CYS A 237 13.95 -2.12 6.06
CA CYS A 237 13.96 -0.65 6.04
C CYS A 237 15.19 -0.11 5.32
N TYR A 238 16.39 -0.63 5.63
CA TYR A 238 17.62 -0.22 4.97
C TYR A 238 17.66 -0.57 3.49
N ILE A 239 17.29 -1.80 3.13
CA ILE A 239 17.22 -2.25 1.72
C ILE A 239 16.27 -1.34 0.94
N LEU A 240 15.09 -1.05 1.47
CA LEU A 240 14.09 -0.20 0.82
C LEU A 240 14.53 1.26 0.75
N ALA A 241 15.21 1.79 1.78
CA ALA A 241 15.72 3.16 1.78
C ALA A 241 16.81 3.35 0.71
N LEU A 242 17.78 2.42 0.65
CA LEU A 242 18.79 2.39 -0.43
C LEU A 242 18.11 2.18 -1.79
N GLY A 243 17.10 1.31 -1.80
CA GLY A 243 16.10 1.10 -2.83
C GLY A 243 15.62 2.39 -3.48
N TYR A 244 14.99 3.19 -2.62
CA TYR A 244 14.30 4.42 -2.92
C TYR A 244 15.27 5.51 -3.43
N VAL A 245 16.38 5.73 -2.71
CA VAL A 245 17.40 6.70 -3.12
C VAL A 245 18.02 6.30 -4.46
N GLY A 246 18.35 5.02 -4.64
CA GLY A 246 18.86 4.46 -5.88
C GLY A 246 17.91 4.73 -7.06
N ALA A 247 16.61 4.53 -6.87
CA ALA A 247 15.57 4.80 -7.88
C ALA A 247 15.58 6.26 -8.34
N HIS A 248 15.63 7.19 -7.38
CA HIS A 248 15.67 8.63 -7.65
C HIS A 248 16.93 9.05 -8.37
N VAL A 249 18.10 8.61 -7.89
CA VAL A 249 19.40 8.88 -8.51
C VAL A 249 19.44 8.33 -9.94
N GLN A 250 18.98 7.10 -10.13
CA GLN A 250 18.88 6.47 -11.45
C GLN A 250 18.05 7.34 -12.41
N LYS A 251 16.84 7.75 -12.00
CA LYS A 251 15.97 8.60 -12.84
C LYS A 251 16.57 9.96 -13.15
N LEU A 252 17.17 10.61 -12.17
CA LEU A 252 17.84 11.90 -12.36
C LEU A 252 19.04 11.76 -13.32
N TRP A 253 19.79 10.67 -13.22
CA TRP A 253 20.94 10.41 -14.09
C TRP A 253 20.51 10.12 -15.53
N TYR A 254 19.51 9.27 -15.74
CA TYR A 254 19.01 8.97 -17.09
C TYR A 254 18.36 10.18 -17.76
N ARG A 255 17.73 11.08 -17.01
CA ARG A 255 17.20 12.33 -17.55
C ARG A 255 18.28 13.20 -18.20
N LYS A 256 19.53 13.17 -17.68
CA LYS A 256 20.65 13.93 -18.25
C LYS A 256 21.30 13.25 -19.46
N ARG A 257 21.19 11.92 -19.60
CA ARG A 257 21.84 11.16 -20.69
C ARG A 257 20.82 10.73 -21.74
N THR A 258 20.48 11.64 -22.63
CA THR A 258 19.40 11.56 -23.64
C THR A 258 19.52 10.44 -24.70
N LYS A 259 20.50 9.54 -24.66
CA LYS A 259 20.69 8.49 -25.69
C LYS A 259 21.08 7.10 -25.21
N ARG A 260 21.26 6.85 -23.89
CA ARG A 260 21.68 5.52 -23.42
C ARG A 260 20.45 4.68 -23.09
N ARG A 261 20.24 3.57 -23.82
CA ARG A 261 19.25 2.55 -23.49
C ARG A 261 19.43 2.17 -22.02
N GLN A 262 18.36 2.27 -21.22
CA GLN A 262 18.39 1.77 -19.87
C GLN A 262 18.65 0.25 -19.90
N PRO A 263 19.52 -0.28 -19.02
CA PRO A 263 19.71 -1.70 -18.86
C PRO A 263 18.46 -2.27 -18.19
N VAL A 264 17.54 -2.79 -19.00
CA VAL A 264 16.30 -3.43 -18.55
C VAL A 264 16.59 -4.48 -17.47
N LEU A 265 17.69 -5.23 -17.62
CA LEU A 265 18.11 -6.25 -16.67
C LEU A 265 18.35 -5.68 -15.25
N LEU A 266 19.04 -4.54 -15.12
CA LEU A 266 19.33 -3.96 -13.81
C LEU A 266 18.06 -3.49 -13.11
N THR A 267 17.17 -2.82 -13.87
CA THR A 267 15.87 -2.41 -13.34
C THR A 267 15.04 -3.61 -12.90
N THR A 268 15.01 -4.70 -13.67
CA THR A 268 14.29 -5.92 -13.31
C THR A 268 14.86 -6.57 -12.04
N ILE A 269 16.19 -6.69 -11.92
CA ILE A 269 16.84 -7.24 -10.73
C ILE A 269 16.47 -6.41 -9.50
N PHE A 270 16.49 -5.09 -9.64
CA PHE A 270 16.19 -4.19 -8.52
C PHE A 270 14.73 -4.27 -8.08
N VAL A 271 13.80 -4.31 -9.04
CA VAL A 271 12.37 -4.50 -8.77
C VAL A 271 12.13 -5.83 -8.06
N ALA A 272 12.77 -6.92 -8.53
CA ALA A 272 12.68 -8.21 -7.87
C ALA A 272 13.19 -8.15 -6.43
N PHE A 273 14.33 -7.50 -6.20
CA PHE A 273 14.92 -7.35 -4.87
C PHE A 273 14.05 -6.53 -3.92
N CYS A 274 13.51 -5.38 -4.37
CA CYS A 274 12.60 -4.55 -3.57
C CYS A 274 11.23 -5.19 -3.32
N SER A 275 10.86 -6.21 -4.11
CA SER A 275 9.63 -6.96 -3.89
C SER A 275 9.76 -7.98 -2.76
N ILE A 276 10.97 -8.39 -2.38
CA ILE A 276 11.18 -9.39 -1.32
C ILE A 276 10.62 -8.89 0.03
N PRO A 277 10.99 -7.70 0.55
CA PRO A 277 10.38 -7.15 1.76
C PRO A 277 8.85 -7.06 1.68
N CYS A 278 8.32 -6.67 0.52
CA CYS A 278 6.88 -6.56 0.27
C CYS A 278 6.17 -7.92 0.47
N PHE A 279 6.70 -8.99 -0.12
CA PHE A 279 6.10 -10.33 -0.01
C PHE A 279 6.25 -10.90 1.40
N LEU A 280 7.40 -10.71 2.04
CA LEU A 280 7.66 -11.24 3.38
C LEU A 280 6.80 -10.53 4.45
N SER A 281 6.73 -9.20 4.44
CA SER A 281 5.83 -8.47 5.36
C SER A 281 4.36 -8.81 5.11
N TYR A 282 3.94 -8.98 3.85
CA TYR A 282 2.58 -9.43 3.56
C TYR A 282 2.30 -10.83 4.11
N ALA A 283 3.21 -11.78 3.89
CA ALA A 283 3.07 -13.13 4.43
C ALA A 283 3.00 -13.14 5.97
N HIS A 284 3.82 -12.32 6.63
CA HIS A 284 3.77 -12.20 8.08
C HIS A 284 2.45 -11.61 8.57
N LEU A 285 1.94 -10.56 7.92
CA LEU A 285 0.62 -10.02 8.21
C LEU A 285 -0.49 -11.07 8.10
N THR A 286 -0.44 -11.93 7.07
CA THR A 286 -1.42 -13.02 6.94
C THR A 286 -1.32 -14.03 8.08
N ILE A 287 -0.10 -14.43 8.47
CA ILE A 287 0.13 -15.36 9.59
C ILE A 287 -0.37 -14.78 10.90
N LEU A 288 -0.08 -13.50 11.18
CA LEU A 288 -0.53 -12.81 12.39
C LEU A 288 -2.05 -12.75 12.47
N ARG A 289 -2.72 -12.49 11.34
CA ARG A 289 -4.18 -12.41 11.28
C ARG A 289 -4.84 -13.77 11.46
N ASP A 290 -4.31 -14.80 10.79
CA ASP A 290 -4.78 -16.17 10.95
C ASP A 290 -4.60 -16.64 12.39
N TRP A 291 -3.46 -16.28 13.03
CA TRP A 291 -3.24 -16.57 14.43
C TRP A 291 -4.27 -15.89 15.33
N VAL A 292 -4.53 -14.58 15.15
CA VAL A 292 -5.52 -13.86 15.96
C VAL A 292 -6.91 -14.50 15.85
N ASP A 293 -7.31 -14.90 14.65
CA ASP A 293 -8.59 -15.57 14.43
C ASP A 293 -8.65 -16.96 15.09
N GLU A 294 -7.62 -17.78 14.92
CA GLU A 294 -7.54 -19.10 15.54
C GLU A 294 -7.49 -19.03 17.08
N SER A 295 -6.92 -17.97 17.63
CA SER A 295 -6.65 -17.82 19.06
C SER A 295 -7.91 -17.69 19.93
N GLY A 296 -9.01 -17.17 19.39
CA GLY A 296 -10.25 -16.92 20.13
C GLY A 296 -10.18 -15.77 21.13
N TRP A 297 -9.12 -14.96 21.12
CA TRP A 297 -8.97 -13.80 22.00
C TRP A 297 -9.78 -12.58 21.57
N MET A 298 -10.11 -12.48 20.28
CA MET A 298 -10.93 -11.40 19.74
C MET A 298 -12.40 -11.80 19.80
N GLU A 299 -13.24 -10.89 20.30
CA GLU A 299 -14.69 -11.11 20.27
C GLU A 299 -15.16 -11.20 18.81
N VAL A 300 -15.71 -12.36 18.46
CA VAL A 300 -16.38 -12.54 17.18
C VAL A 300 -17.60 -11.62 17.20
N ALA A 301 -17.68 -10.69 16.24
CA ALA A 301 -18.84 -9.84 16.13
C ALA A 301 -20.10 -10.71 15.97
N LYS A 302 -21.27 -10.25 16.42
CA LYS A 302 -22.55 -11.00 16.38
C LYS A 302 -22.93 -11.53 14.98
N GLY A 303 -22.22 -11.13 13.92
CA GLY A 303 -22.32 -11.64 12.55
C GLY A 303 -21.39 -12.80 12.19
N GLY A 304 -20.67 -13.40 13.14
CA GLY A 304 -19.92 -14.65 12.93
C GLY A 304 -18.52 -14.51 12.33
N GLY A 305 -17.96 -13.30 12.26
CA GLY A 305 -16.58 -13.06 11.82
C GLY A 305 -15.83 -12.14 12.78
N SER A 306 -14.51 -12.34 12.89
CA SER A 306 -13.63 -11.38 13.55
C SER A 306 -13.61 -10.08 12.73
N PRO A 307 -13.77 -8.90 13.36
CA PRO A 307 -13.70 -7.62 12.65
C PRO A 307 -12.35 -7.43 11.95
N GLU A 308 -11.29 -8.06 12.44
CA GLU A 308 -9.98 -8.04 11.80
C GLU A 308 -10.02 -8.72 10.43
N GLN A 309 -10.75 -9.83 10.29
CA GLN A 309 -10.85 -10.60 9.05
C GLN A 309 -11.75 -9.98 7.99
N GLU A 310 -12.42 -8.88 8.28
CA GLU A 310 -13.30 -8.27 7.30
C GLU A 310 -12.47 -7.74 6.13
N ILE A 311 -12.48 -8.49 5.02
CA ILE A 311 -11.77 -8.19 3.75
C ILE A 311 -12.12 -6.78 3.23
N ARG A 312 -13.26 -6.23 3.66
CA ARG A 312 -13.69 -4.87 3.33
C ARG A 312 -12.89 -3.78 4.05
N SER A 313 -12.08 -4.13 5.06
CA SER A 313 -11.20 -3.19 5.71
C SER A 313 -10.19 -2.67 4.68
N ILE A 314 -10.17 -1.35 4.53
CA ILE A 314 -9.38 -0.63 3.51
C ILE A 314 -7.88 -1.01 3.59
N GLY A 315 -7.40 -1.38 4.78
CA GLY A 315 -6.02 -1.82 5.02
C GLY A 315 -5.62 -3.10 4.30
N GLN A 316 -6.54 -4.00 3.94
CA GLN A 316 -6.22 -5.27 3.27
C GLN A 316 -6.26 -5.19 1.76
N ILE A 317 -7.24 -4.47 1.21
CA ILE A 317 -7.40 -4.35 -0.24
C ILE A 317 -6.25 -3.54 -0.82
N MET A 318 -5.77 -2.53 -0.09
CA MET A 318 -4.79 -1.59 -0.62
C MET A 318 -3.45 -2.26 -0.96
N PRO A 319 -2.82 -3.08 -0.10
CA PRO A 319 -1.57 -3.74 -0.45
C PRO A 319 -1.71 -4.79 -1.56
N ILE A 320 -2.78 -5.59 -1.54
CA ILE A 320 -3.05 -6.60 -2.58
C ILE A 320 -3.25 -5.92 -3.94
N ALA A 321 -4.07 -4.87 -3.98
CA ALA A 321 -4.25 -4.07 -5.18
C ALA A 321 -2.90 -3.51 -5.66
N THR A 322 -2.06 -3.03 -4.76
CA THR A 322 -0.76 -2.45 -5.12
C THR A 322 0.19 -3.49 -5.72
N ILE A 323 0.30 -4.68 -5.13
CA ILE A 323 1.09 -5.80 -5.68
C ILE A 323 0.56 -6.18 -7.06
N PHE A 324 -0.76 -6.33 -7.20
CA PHE A 324 -1.40 -6.63 -8.47
C PHE A 324 -1.08 -5.57 -9.53
N TRP A 325 -1.15 -4.28 -9.19
CA TRP A 325 -0.82 -3.18 -10.10
C TRP A 325 0.65 -3.20 -10.52
N ILE A 326 1.58 -3.46 -9.59
CA ILE A 326 3.01 -3.55 -9.89
C ILE A 326 3.29 -4.67 -10.88
N LEU A 327 2.68 -5.85 -10.67
CA LEU A 327 2.81 -6.98 -11.58
C LEU A 327 2.23 -6.66 -12.95
N ALA A 328 1.02 -6.10 -13.00
CA ALA A 328 0.35 -5.74 -14.25
C ALA A 328 1.20 -4.76 -15.09
N ILE A 329 1.76 -3.72 -14.47
CA ILE A 329 2.59 -2.73 -15.18
C ILE A 329 3.94 -3.33 -15.60
N SER A 330 4.52 -4.21 -14.79
CA SER A 330 5.79 -4.89 -15.09
C SER A 330 5.65 -5.80 -16.33
N PHE A 331 4.58 -6.58 -16.42
CA PHE A 331 4.29 -7.41 -17.59
C PHE A 331 4.05 -6.59 -18.86
N ASP A 332 3.34 -5.46 -18.74
CA ASP A 332 3.06 -4.58 -19.87
C ASP A 332 4.34 -3.99 -20.48
N THR A 333 5.28 -3.60 -19.62
CA THR A 333 6.57 -3.04 -20.03
C THR A 333 7.40 -4.06 -20.83
N GLY A 334 7.41 -5.33 -20.41
CA GLY A 334 8.14 -6.39 -21.10
C GLY A 334 7.63 -6.68 -22.52
N LYS A 335 6.32 -6.55 -22.76
CA LYS A 335 5.71 -6.83 -24.08
C LYS A 335 6.10 -5.79 -25.13
N LEU A 336 6.16 -4.51 -24.73
CA LEU A 336 6.55 -3.41 -25.63
C LEU A 336 8.02 -3.50 -26.05
N THR A 337 8.91 -3.92 -25.15
CA THR A 337 10.33 -4.13 -25.49
C THR A 337 10.50 -5.21 -26.56
N ARG A 338 9.74 -6.31 -26.47
CA ARG A 338 9.78 -7.38 -27.49
C ARG A 338 9.29 -6.90 -28.85
N GLN A 339 8.19 -6.14 -28.89
CA GLN A 339 7.65 -5.62 -30.16
C GLN A 339 8.57 -4.59 -30.82
N GLY A 340 9.23 -3.73 -30.02
CA GLY A 340 10.20 -2.76 -30.53
C GLY A 340 11.41 -3.43 -31.20
N MET A 341 11.92 -4.53 -30.64
CA MET A 341 13.04 -5.27 -31.23
C MET A 341 12.66 -5.93 -32.56
N GLY A 342 11.46 -6.51 -32.66
CA GLY A 342 10.98 -7.13 -33.90
C GLY A 342 10.85 -6.12 -35.06
N ASN A 343 10.31 -4.93 -34.80
CA ASN A 343 10.18 -3.90 -35.83
C ASN A 343 11.53 -3.31 -36.27
N GLN A 344 12.51 -3.19 -35.36
CA GLN A 344 13.86 -2.76 -35.73
C GLN A 344 14.57 -3.78 -36.62
N GLN A 345 14.43 -5.08 -36.33
CA GLN A 345 14.98 -6.12 -37.19
C GLN A 345 14.31 -6.12 -38.57
N ALA A 346 12.98 -5.98 -38.63
CA ALA A 346 12.25 -5.91 -39.90
C ALA A 346 12.70 -4.71 -40.76
N ASN A 347 12.87 -3.52 -40.16
CA ASN A 347 13.33 -2.34 -40.89
C ASN A 347 14.79 -2.46 -41.36
N GLN A 348 15.67 -3.08 -40.56
CA GLN A 348 17.06 -3.35 -40.99
C GLN A 348 17.13 -4.34 -42.15
N GLN A 349 16.22 -5.32 -42.21
CA GLN A 349 16.13 -6.26 -43.33
C GLN A 349 15.53 -5.60 -44.58
N ALA A 350 14.56 -4.70 -44.42
CA ALA A 350 13.94 -3.97 -45.52
C ALA A 350 14.91 -2.98 -46.20
N GLY A 351 15.81 -2.33 -45.44
CA GLY A 351 16.79 -1.40 -45.99
C GLY A 351 18.02 -2.04 -46.67
N ARG A 352 18.08 -3.38 -46.73
CA ARG A 352 19.15 -4.13 -47.42
C ARG A 352 18.74 -4.73 -48.78
N LYS A 353 17.48 -4.55 -49.17
CA LYS A 353 16.97 -4.89 -50.51
C LYS A 353 16.86 -3.62 -51.32
#